data_AF-A0A9W9DKA3-F1
#
_entry.id   AF-A0A9W9DKA3-F1
#
_cell.length_a   1.000
_cell.length_b   1.000
_cell.length_c   1.000
_cell.angle_alpha   90.00
_cell.angle_beta   90.00
_cell.angle_gamma   90.00
#
_symmetry.space_group_name_H-M   'P 1'
#
loop_
_entity.id
_entity.type
_entity.pdbx_description
1 polymer ?
#
loop_
_entity_poly.entity_id
_entity_poly.type
_entity_poly.pdbx_seq_one_letter_code
_entity_poly.pdbx_strand_id
1 'polypeptide(L)'
;MPEKVLETPYPVLDIDPHFSRVVRYFRASDYAKWAATTIAVPSALLAWEIADPNGLKINRINLAPGEKLPSGRMAMGNAIQIVTRRMVTGMKVAAFLGFCGGFLLAYQNSSMRFYGWTENKREEEMDFEELSQRAKEGKPLYGESHQSPWVQGAAHRNSVFSQLKFSAFPMFNFVNHPHHGVDTSKYGVKEEVKSEDS
;
A
#
# COMPACT_ATOMS: atom_id res chain seq x y z
N MET A 1 0.45 12.77 -30.03
CA MET A 1 0.50 14.06 -29.30
C MET A 1 1.88 14.17 -28.68
N PRO A 2 2.56 15.32 -28.72
CA PRO A 2 3.83 15.48 -28.02
C PRO A 2 3.64 15.10 -26.54
N GLU A 3 4.54 14.29 -26.02
CA GLU A 3 4.49 13.85 -24.63
C GLU A 3 4.57 15.07 -23.72
N LYS A 4 3.49 15.38 -23.00
CA LYS A 4 3.51 16.47 -22.03
C LYS A 4 4.33 16.01 -20.85
N VAL A 5 5.59 16.41 -20.83
CA VAL A 5 6.47 16.22 -19.67
C VAL A 5 5.82 16.91 -18.49
N LEU A 6 5.45 16.15 -17.47
CA LEU A 6 4.92 16.72 -16.23
C LEU A 6 6.04 17.48 -15.55
N GLU A 7 5.83 18.76 -15.28
CA GLU A 7 6.76 19.56 -14.49
C GLU A 7 6.62 19.15 -13.03
N THR A 8 7.56 18.36 -12.54
CA THR A 8 7.61 17.87 -11.16
C THR A 8 8.96 18.21 -10.52
N PRO A 9 9.04 18.33 -9.17
CA PRO A 9 10.29 18.71 -8.50
C PRO A 9 11.44 17.71 -8.72
N TYR A 10 11.11 16.45 -9.01
CA TYR A 10 12.06 15.38 -9.30
C TYR A 10 11.70 14.69 -10.63
N PRO A 11 12.61 13.93 -11.26
CA PRO A 11 12.35 13.25 -12.52
C PRO A 11 11.16 12.28 -12.42
N VAL A 12 10.28 12.29 -13.43
CA VAL A 12 9.19 11.31 -13.54
C VAL A 12 9.77 9.98 -14.04
N LEU A 13 9.44 8.89 -13.36
CA LEU A 13 9.82 7.53 -13.73
C LEU A 13 8.69 6.79 -14.43
N ASP A 14 7.47 6.93 -13.89
CA ASP A 14 6.29 6.22 -14.37
C ASP A 14 5.02 6.88 -13.79
N ILE A 15 4.06 7.26 -14.65
CA ILE A 15 2.78 7.85 -14.18
C ILE A 15 1.73 6.80 -13.79
N ASP A 16 1.94 5.53 -14.15
CA ASP A 16 1.03 4.44 -13.85
C ASP A 16 1.81 3.13 -13.58
N PRO A 17 2.62 3.10 -12.52
CA PRO A 17 3.50 1.99 -12.25
C PRO A 17 2.72 0.71 -11.92
N HIS A 18 3.15 -0.39 -12.54
CA HIS A 18 2.59 -1.72 -12.27
C HIS A 18 2.71 -2.08 -10.78
N PHE A 19 1.69 -2.75 -10.23
CA PHE A 19 1.58 -3.08 -8.80
C PHE A 19 2.86 -3.68 -8.20
N SER A 20 3.43 -4.67 -8.89
CA SER A 20 4.65 -5.35 -8.44
C SER A 20 5.86 -4.42 -8.39
N ARG A 21 5.98 -3.44 -9.30
CA ARG A 21 7.06 -2.45 -9.30
C ARG A 21 6.94 -1.55 -8.07
N VAL A 22 5.74 -1.03 -7.80
CA VAL A 22 5.48 -0.16 -6.65
C VAL A 22 5.86 -0.83 -5.33
N VAL A 23 5.44 -2.08 -5.14
CA VAL A 23 5.74 -2.86 -3.92
C VAL A 23 7.22 -3.18 -3.80
N ARG A 24 7.90 -3.55 -4.90
CA ARG A 24 9.34 -3.82 -4.90
C ARG A 24 10.17 -2.57 -4.54
N TYR A 25 9.65 -1.39 -4.86
CA TYR A 25 10.29 -0.10 -4.62
C TYR A 25 9.96 0.49 -3.24
N PHE A 26 9.32 -0.29 -2.35
CA PHE A 26 9.15 0.12 -0.95
C PHE A 26 10.52 0.36 -0.29
N ARG A 27 10.64 1.52 0.36
CA ARG A 27 11.75 1.85 1.25
C ARG A 27 11.48 1.25 2.63
N ALA A 28 12.52 1.15 3.46
CA ALA A 28 12.37 0.77 4.86
C ALA A 28 11.37 1.68 5.61
N SER A 29 11.32 2.97 5.23
CA SER A 29 10.35 3.93 5.78
C SER A 29 8.89 3.60 5.42
N ASP A 30 8.62 2.98 4.28
CA ASP A 30 7.25 2.57 3.91
C ASP A 30 6.80 1.38 4.76
N TYR A 31 7.68 0.39 4.96
CA TYR A 31 7.42 -0.71 5.89
C TYR A 31 7.27 -0.22 7.33
N ALA A 32 8.06 0.76 7.76
CA ALA A 32 7.94 1.36 9.08
C ALA A 32 6.58 2.05 9.27
N LYS A 33 6.11 2.83 8.29
CA LYS A 33 4.77 3.44 8.30
C LYS A 33 3.67 2.38 8.30
N TRP A 34 3.83 1.30 7.54
CA TRP A 34 2.88 0.20 7.50
C TRP A 34 2.78 -0.53 8.85
N ALA A 35 3.91 -0.83 9.48
CA ALA A 35 3.94 -1.41 10.83
C ALA A 35 3.34 -0.44 11.87
N ALA A 36 3.70 0.84 11.80
CA ALA A 36 3.19 1.87 12.71
C ALA A 36 1.66 1.98 12.65
N THR A 37 1.08 2.04 11.46
CA THR A 37 -0.38 2.11 11.26
C THR A 37 -1.11 0.84 11.71
N THR A 38 -0.50 -0.33 11.49
CA THR A 38 -1.03 -1.63 11.95
C THR A 38 -1.21 -1.68 13.47
N ILE A 39 -0.29 -1.06 14.22
CA ILE A 39 -0.33 -1.01 15.69
C ILE A 39 -1.14 0.20 16.18
N ALA A 40 -1.05 1.34 15.50
CA ALA A 40 -1.68 2.58 15.94
C ALA A 40 -3.21 2.46 16.07
N VAL A 41 -3.87 1.80 15.11
CA VAL A 41 -5.35 1.65 15.13
C VAL A 41 -5.84 0.83 16.33
N PRO A 42 -5.36 -0.42 16.58
CA PRO A 42 -5.76 -1.17 17.76
C PRO A 42 -5.31 -0.51 19.07
N SER A 43 -4.14 0.15 19.10
CA SER A 43 -3.69 0.91 20.27
C SER A 43 -4.62 2.09 20.58
N ALA A 44 -5.09 2.82 19.57
CA ALA A 44 -6.06 3.90 19.74
C ALA A 44 -7.40 3.37 20.27
N LEU A 45 -7.87 2.22 19.75
CA LEU A 45 -9.09 1.57 20.25
C LEU A 45 -8.95 1.16 21.73
N LEU A 46 -7.80 0.60 22.11
CA LEU A 46 -7.52 0.25 23.50
C LEU A 46 -7.46 1.50 24.41
N ALA A 47 -6.81 2.56 23.95
CA ALA A 47 -6.73 3.82 24.68
C ALA A 47 -8.13 4.45 24.88
N TRP A 48 -8.99 4.36 23.86
CA TRP A 48 -10.37 4.81 23.94
C TRP A 48 -11.15 4.06 25.02
N GLU A 49 -11.05 2.73 25.05
CA GLU A 49 -11.74 1.92 26.06
C GLU A 49 -11.26 2.23 27.49
N ILE A 50 -9.95 2.48 27.68
CA ILE A 50 -9.39 2.87 28.97
C ILE A 50 -9.92 4.24 29.41
N ALA A 51 -10.14 5.15 28.46
CA ALA A 51 -10.64 6.50 28.71
C ALA A 51 -12.16 6.57 28.89
N ASP A 52 -12.93 5.54 28.49
CA ASP A 52 -14.39 5.55 28.55
C ASP A 52 -14.87 5.49 30.02
N PRO A 53 -15.52 6.55 30.54
CA PRO A 53 -16.05 6.57 31.91
C PRO A 53 -17.25 5.63 32.10
N ASN A 54 -17.92 5.23 31.01
CA ASN A 54 -18.97 4.21 31.02
C ASN A 54 -18.41 2.80 30.78
N GLY A 55 -17.08 2.69 30.77
CA GLY A 55 -16.34 1.44 30.61
C GLY A 55 -16.71 0.39 31.66
N LEU A 56 -16.27 -0.83 31.39
CA LEU A 56 -16.74 -2.03 32.09
C LEU A 56 -16.68 -1.93 33.62
N LYS A 57 -17.86 -2.03 34.25
CA LYS A 57 -17.98 -2.24 35.71
C LYS A 57 -17.59 -3.68 36.04
N ILE A 58 -16.32 -3.88 36.40
CA ILE A 58 -15.83 -5.18 36.86
C ILE A 58 -16.21 -5.33 38.34
N ASN A 59 -17.27 -6.10 38.61
CA ASN A 59 -17.60 -6.49 39.98
C ASN A 59 -16.54 -7.48 40.49
N ARG A 60 -15.65 -7.02 41.38
CA ARG A 60 -14.74 -7.92 42.09
C ARG A 60 -15.56 -8.83 42.98
N ILE A 61 -15.40 -10.13 42.78
CA ILE A 61 -15.92 -11.14 43.68
C ILE A 61 -14.84 -11.31 44.75
N ASN A 62 -15.10 -10.87 45.99
CA ASN A 62 -14.24 -11.17 47.12
C ASN A 62 -14.61 -12.57 47.61
N LEU A 63 -13.75 -13.56 47.37
CA LEU A 63 -13.89 -14.89 47.96
C LEU A 63 -13.03 -14.97 49.22
N ALA A 64 -13.58 -15.52 50.30
CA ALA A 64 -12.82 -15.82 51.50
C ALA A 64 -11.83 -16.99 51.23
N PRO A 65 -10.73 -17.12 52.01
CA PRO A 65 -9.79 -18.22 51.86
C PRO A 65 -10.50 -19.57 51.95
N GLY A 66 -10.50 -20.32 50.84
CA GLY A 66 -11.13 -21.66 50.74
C GLY A 66 -12.54 -21.70 50.12
N GLU A 67 -13.18 -20.55 49.84
CA GLU A 67 -14.41 -20.55 49.04
C GLU A 67 -14.12 -20.95 47.59
N LYS A 68 -14.94 -21.87 47.06
CA LYS A 68 -14.87 -22.25 45.64
C LYS A 68 -15.67 -21.24 44.82
N LEU A 69 -15.17 -20.90 43.62
CA LEU A 69 -15.92 -20.04 42.71
C LEU A 69 -17.32 -20.63 42.43
N PRO A 70 -18.36 -19.79 42.32
CA PRO A 70 -19.68 -20.25 41.90
C PRO A 70 -19.57 -21.02 40.60
N SER A 71 -20.20 -22.19 40.51
CA SER A 71 -20.17 -23.01 39.28
C SER A 71 -20.62 -22.15 38.08
N GLY A 72 -19.81 -22.15 37.02
CA GLY A 72 -20.02 -21.30 35.84
C GLY A 72 -19.34 -19.92 35.85
N ARG A 73 -18.74 -19.48 36.96
CA ARG A 73 -17.89 -18.29 36.99
C ARG A 73 -16.41 -18.69 36.94
N MET A 74 -15.62 -18.07 36.05
CA MET A 74 -14.17 -18.22 36.01
C MET A 74 -13.49 -17.09 36.77
N ALA A 75 -12.42 -17.40 37.52
CA ALA A 75 -11.56 -16.38 38.11
C ALA A 75 -10.85 -15.66 36.96
N MET A 76 -11.23 -14.41 36.70
CA MET A 76 -10.61 -13.59 35.66
C MET A 76 -9.55 -12.69 36.30
N GLY A 77 -8.37 -12.61 35.65
CA GLY A 77 -7.20 -11.87 36.11
C GLY A 77 -7.36 -10.33 36.11
N ASN A 78 -6.26 -9.60 35.96
CA ASN A 78 -6.23 -8.13 36.01
C ASN A 78 -7.25 -7.51 35.02
N ALA A 79 -7.82 -6.35 35.37
CA ALA A 79 -8.79 -5.60 34.55
C ALA A 79 -8.36 -5.44 33.09
N ILE A 80 -7.06 -5.22 32.83
CA ILE A 80 -6.49 -5.14 31.48
C ILE A 80 -6.69 -6.46 30.70
N GLN A 81 -6.49 -7.62 31.35
CA GLN A 81 -6.72 -8.92 30.72
C GLN A 81 -8.20 -9.18 30.42
N ILE A 82 -9.11 -8.67 31.25
CA ILE A 82 -10.56 -8.81 31.04
C ILE A 82 -11.00 -8.00 29.82
N VAL A 83 -10.59 -6.73 29.77
CA VAL A 83 -10.89 -5.81 28.67
C VAL A 83 -10.33 -6.35 27.36
N THR A 84 -9.03 -6.68 27.32
CA THR A 84 -8.39 -7.20 26.10
C THR A 84 -8.99 -8.51 25.62
N ARG A 85 -9.35 -9.43 26.52
CA ARG A 85 -9.97 -10.73 26.17
C ARG A 85 -11.39 -10.59 25.63
N ARG A 86 -12.15 -9.58 26.07
CA ARG A 86 -13.48 -9.25 25.53
C ARG A 86 -13.40 -8.51 24.19
N MET A 87 -12.39 -7.66 24.02
CA MET A 87 -12.18 -6.89 22.80
C MET A 87 -11.40 -7.64 21.72
N VAL A 88 -11.05 -8.91 21.90
CA VAL A 88 -10.19 -9.65 20.93
C VAL A 88 -10.68 -9.50 19.50
N THR A 89 -11.99 -9.62 19.27
CA THR A 89 -12.56 -9.43 17.92
C THR A 89 -12.39 -8.00 17.41
N GLY A 90 -12.68 -6.99 18.24
CA GLY A 90 -12.49 -5.58 17.90
C GLY A 90 -11.02 -5.23 17.62
N MET A 91 -10.10 -5.73 18.44
CA MET A 91 -8.65 -5.56 18.28
C MET A 91 -8.14 -6.22 16.99
N LYS A 92 -8.66 -7.40 16.63
CA LYS A 92 -8.32 -8.07 15.36
C LYS A 92 -8.80 -7.28 14.16
N VAL A 93 -10.04 -6.79 14.17
CA VAL A 93 -10.59 -5.95 13.09
C VAL A 93 -9.81 -4.64 13.00
N ALA A 94 -9.53 -3.99 14.13
CA ALA A 94 -8.73 -2.77 14.18
C ALA A 94 -7.32 -2.98 13.61
N ALA A 95 -6.64 -4.06 13.99
CA ALA A 95 -5.34 -4.41 13.44
C ALA A 95 -5.41 -4.69 11.93
N PHE A 96 -6.44 -5.41 11.45
CA PHE A 96 -6.63 -5.67 10.03
C PHE A 96 -6.86 -4.38 9.23
N LEU A 97 -7.70 -3.46 9.74
CA LEU A 97 -7.92 -2.15 9.10
C LEU A 97 -6.65 -1.29 9.11
N GLY A 98 -5.91 -1.28 10.22
CA GLY A 98 -4.60 -0.62 10.31
C GLY A 98 -3.60 -1.20 9.32
N PHE A 99 -3.59 -2.52 9.15
CA PHE A 99 -2.76 -3.22 8.17
C PHE A 99 -3.13 -2.85 6.73
N CYS A 100 -4.41 -2.88 6.37
CA CYS A 100 -4.86 -2.48 5.03
C CYS A 100 -4.58 -1.00 4.75
N GLY A 101 -4.92 -0.11 5.68
CA GLY A 101 -4.67 1.33 5.54
C GLY A 101 -3.17 1.66 5.46
N GLY A 102 -2.34 0.96 6.25
CA GLY A 102 -0.90 1.07 6.20
C GLY A 102 -0.29 0.65 4.88
N PHE A 103 -0.80 -0.45 4.29
CA PHE A 103 -0.39 -0.89 2.96
C PHE A 103 -0.74 0.15 1.90
N LEU A 104 -1.96 0.70 1.92
CA LEU A 104 -2.39 1.72 0.98
C LEU A 104 -1.55 3.00 1.10
N LEU A 105 -1.21 3.42 2.32
CA LEU A 105 -0.32 4.56 2.57
C LEU A 105 1.10 4.30 2.05
N ALA A 106 1.65 3.11 2.29
CA ALA A 106 2.95 2.70 1.76
C ALA A 106 2.95 2.69 0.21
N TYR A 107 1.90 2.12 -0.39
CA TYR A 107 1.72 2.09 -1.83
C TYR A 107 1.62 3.51 -2.42
N GLN A 108 0.86 4.39 -1.78
CA GLN A 108 0.71 5.78 -2.20
C GLN A 108 2.05 6.54 -2.10
N ASN A 109 2.79 6.38 -1.00
CA ASN A 109 4.11 7.00 -0.81
C ASN A 109 5.13 6.52 -1.85
N SER A 110 5.11 5.24 -2.20
CA SER A 110 5.96 4.68 -3.26
C SER A 110 5.58 5.23 -4.62
N SER A 111 4.29 5.32 -4.93
CA SER A 111 3.79 5.87 -6.20
C SER A 111 4.14 7.36 -6.36
N MET A 112 4.10 8.15 -5.28
CA MET A 112 4.53 9.57 -5.32
C MET A 112 6.01 9.75 -5.72
N ARG A 113 6.87 8.75 -5.45
CA ARG A 113 8.27 8.74 -5.92
C ARG A 113 8.35 8.46 -7.42
N PHE A 114 7.53 7.56 -7.95
CA PHE A 114 7.44 7.34 -9.40
C PHE A 114 6.97 8.58 -10.16
N TYR A 115 6.05 9.35 -9.56
CA TYR A 115 5.55 10.60 -10.14
C TYR A 115 6.53 11.77 -10.03
N GLY A 116 7.68 11.62 -9.39
CA GLY A 116 8.62 12.71 -9.18
C GLY A 116 8.13 13.81 -8.23
N TRP A 117 7.12 13.52 -7.39
CA TRP A 117 6.59 14.49 -6.41
C TRP A 117 7.40 14.54 -5.12
N THR A 118 8.17 13.49 -4.86
CA THR A 118 9.07 13.36 -3.73
C THR A 118 10.42 12.83 -4.23
N GLU A 119 11.47 13.03 -3.43
CA GLU A 119 12.82 12.55 -3.74
C GLU A 119 12.81 11.06 -4.12
N ASN A 120 13.44 10.76 -5.27
CA ASN A 120 13.38 9.44 -5.90
C ASN A 120 14.68 9.02 -6.59
N LYS A 121 15.85 9.54 -6.18
CA LYS A 121 17.14 9.26 -6.85
C LYS A 121 17.48 7.76 -6.83
N ARG A 122 17.23 7.09 -5.71
CA ARG A 122 17.40 5.64 -5.59
C ARG A 122 16.52 4.89 -6.59
N GLU A 123 15.26 5.29 -6.70
CA GLU A 123 14.29 4.68 -7.61
C GLU A 123 14.65 4.96 -9.07
N GLU A 124 15.16 6.14 -9.39
CA GLU A 124 15.68 6.49 -10.71
C GLU A 124 16.85 5.60 -11.13
N GLU A 125 17.84 5.40 -10.23
CA GLU A 125 18.99 4.53 -10.49
C GLU A 125 18.53 3.06 -10.71
N MET A 126 17.65 2.54 -9.84
CA MET A 126 17.11 1.19 -9.98
C MET A 126 16.27 1.02 -11.26
N ASP A 127 15.49 2.03 -11.64
CA ASP A 127 14.67 2.03 -12.85
C ASP A 127 15.55 2.04 -14.10
N PHE A 128 16.60 2.87 -14.11
CA PHE A 128 17.57 2.92 -15.20
C PHE A 128 18.34 1.61 -15.37
N GLU A 129 18.82 1.01 -14.29
CA GLU A 129 19.47 -0.30 -14.32
C GLU A 129 18.54 -1.38 -14.86
N GLU A 130 17.30 -1.46 -14.34
CA GLU A 130 16.32 -2.47 -14.75
C GLU A 130 15.94 -2.33 -16.23
N LEU A 131 15.56 -1.12 -16.66
CA LEU A 131 15.05 -0.89 -18.00
C LEU A 131 16.15 -0.92 -19.05
N SER A 132 17.36 -0.43 -18.73
CA SER A 132 18.51 -0.57 -19.63
C SER A 132 18.94 -2.04 -19.77
N GLN A 133 18.84 -2.85 -18.73
CA GLN A 133 19.10 -4.28 -18.83
C GLN A 133 18.06 -4.96 -19.73
N ARG A 134 16.77 -4.67 -19.56
CA ARG A 134 15.71 -5.23 -20.43
C ARG A 134 15.89 -4.82 -21.88
N ALA A 135 16.26 -3.56 -22.13
CA ALA A 135 16.58 -3.06 -23.46
C ALA A 135 17.77 -3.81 -24.09
N LYS A 136 18.84 -4.05 -23.33
CA LYS A 136 20.00 -4.87 -23.78
C LYS A 136 19.61 -6.31 -24.08
N GLU A 137 18.68 -6.87 -23.32
CA GLU A 137 18.13 -8.22 -23.52
C GLU A 137 17.12 -8.29 -24.68
N GLY A 138 16.78 -7.16 -25.33
CA GLY A 138 15.78 -7.10 -26.39
C GLY A 138 14.35 -7.36 -25.90
N LYS A 139 14.11 -7.26 -24.60
CA LYS A 139 12.78 -7.47 -23.99
C LYS A 139 12.01 -6.15 -23.92
N PRO A 140 10.67 -6.19 -23.98
CA PRO A 140 9.85 -5.02 -23.71
C PRO A 140 10.16 -4.41 -22.34
N LEU A 141 10.32 -3.09 -22.31
CA LEU A 141 10.67 -2.32 -21.11
C LEU A 141 9.70 -2.58 -19.97
N TYR A 142 8.40 -2.46 -20.25
CA TYR A 142 7.32 -2.60 -19.26
C TYR A 142 6.65 -3.97 -19.29
N GLY A 143 7.31 -4.97 -19.89
CA GLY A 143 6.81 -6.34 -20.00
C GLY A 143 5.76 -6.54 -21.10
N GLU A 144 5.36 -7.79 -21.27
CA GLU A 144 4.35 -8.19 -22.26
C GLU A 144 2.97 -8.32 -21.60
N SER A 145 1.93 -8.10 -22.39
CA SER A 145 0.54 -8.21 -21.96
C SER A 145 -0.23 -9.10 -22.92
N HIS A 146 -1.01 -10.04 -22.38
CA HIS A 146 -1.91 -10.88 -23.17
C HIS A 146 -3.20 -10.15 -23.59
N GLN A 147 -3.37 -8.90 -23.15
CA GLN A 147 -4.55 -8.10 -23.43
C GLN A 147 -4.40 -7.34 -24.74
N SER A 148 -5.50 -7.17 -25.47
CA SER A 148 -5.51 -6.35 -26.68
C SER A 148 -5.18 -4.87 -26.40
N PRO A 149 -4.67 -4.10 -27.38
CA PRO A 149 -4.26 -2.71 -27.16
C PRO A 149 -5.36 -1.81 -26.58
N TRP A 150 -6.63 -2.03 -26.95
CA TRP A 150 -7.74 -1.22 -26.41
C TRP A 150 -7.97 -1.49 -24.91
N VAL A 151 -7.81 -2.74 -24.46
CA VAL A 151 -7.91 -3.11 -23.04
C VAL A 151 -6.76 -2.50 -22.26
N GLN A 152 -5.54 -2.52 -22.80
CA GLN A 152 -4.39 -1.87 -22.20
C GLN A 152 -4.62 -0.36 -22.02
N GLY A 153 -5.15 0.30 -23.05
CA GLY A 153 -5.51 1.72 -22.97
C GLY A 153 -6.66 2.01 -22.00
N ALA A 154 -7.66 1.12 -21.91
CA ALA A 154 -8.74 1.25 -20.94
C ALA A 154 -8.26 1.03 -19.51
N ALA A 155 -7.37 0.06 -19.29
CA ALA A 155 -6.73 -0.20 -17.99
C ALA A 155 -5.99 1.06 -17.53
N HIS A 156 -5.07 1.57 -18.36
CA HIS A 156 -4.30 2.80 -18.09
C HIS A 156 -5.20 3.98 -17.68
N ARG A 157 -6.26 4.27 -18.45
CA ARG A 157 -7.18 5.38 -18.13
C ARG A 157 -7.89 5.22 -16.78
N ASN A 158 -8.04 4.00 -16.28
CA ASN A 158 -8.64 3.72 -14.98
C ASN A 158 -7.61 3.67 -13.84
N SER A 159 -6.34 3.36 -14.11
CA SER A 159 -5.30 3.21 -13.09
C SER A 159 -4.41 4.43 -12.88
N VAL A 160 -4.20 5.26 -13.91
CA VAL A 160 -3.41 6.51 -13.83
C VAL A 160 -3.86 7.38 -12.68
N PHE A 161 -2.92 7.74 -11.79
CA PHE A 161 -3.13 8.55 -10.58
C PHE A 161 -4.22 8.05 -9.62
N SER A 162 -4.72 6.82 -9.79
CA SER A 162 -5.80 6.27 -8.96
C SER A 162 -5.42 6.13 -7.48
N GLN A 163 -4.10 6.10 -7.20
CA GLN A 163 -3.51 6.09 -5.86
C GLN A 163 -3.87 7.33 -5.04
N LEU A 164 -4.25 8.44 -5.69
CA LEU A 164 -4.73 9.66 -5.01
C LEU A 164 -6.13 9.50 -4.44
N LYS A 165 -6.86 8.43 -4.81
CA LYS A 165 -8.26 8.18 -4.45
C LYS A 165 -8.45 6.93 -3.61
N PHE A 166 -7.39 6.43 -2.97
CA PHE A 166 -7.47 5.29 -2.04
C PHE A 166 -8.43 5.49 -0.86
N SER A 167 -8.75 6.73 -0.50
CA SER A 167 -9.80 7.02 0.49
C SER A 167 -11.21 6.69 0.01
N ALA A 168 -11.44 6.63 -1.31
CA ALA A 168 -12.73 6.32 -1.91
C ALA A 168 -12.76 4.87 -2.44
N PHE A 169 -11.78 4.49 -3.26
CA PHE A 169 -11.71 3.15 -3.85
C PHE A 169 -10.25 2.75 -4.15
N PRO A 170 -9.78 1.60 -3.65
CA PRO A 170 -8.43 1.12 -3.95
C PRO A 170 -8.38 0.54 -5.37
N MET A 171 -7.70 1.26 -6.27
CA MET A 171 -7.45 0.81 -7.66
C MET A 171 -5.95 0.71 -7.91
N PHE A 172 -5.53 -0.33 -8.62
CA PHE A 172 -4.11 -0.59 -8.91
C PHE A 172 -3.92 -0.97 -10.38
N ASN A 173 -2.70 -0.76 -10.88
CA ASN A 173 -2.33 -1.23 -12.21
C ASN A 173 -1.84 -2.68 -12.16
N PHE A 174 -2.56 -3.58 -12.82
CA PHE A 174 -2.20 -4.99 -13.02
C PHE A 174 -1.99 -5.37 -14.48
N VAL A 175 -1.96 -4.39 -15.38
CA VAL A 175 -1.88 -4.61 -16.82
C VAL A 175 -0.62 -3.94 -17.34
N ASN A 176 0.28 -4.74 -17.92
CA ASN A 176 1.41 -4.19 -18.66
C ASN A 176 0.85 -3.47 -19.90
N HIS A 177 1.26 -2.23 -20.10
CA HIS A 177 0.83 -1.36 -21.20
C HIS A 177 1.97 -0.42 -21.60
N PRO A 178 1.97 0.22 -22.78
CA PRO A 178 3.05 1.13 -23.17
C PRO A 178 2.91 2.56 -22.60
N HIS A 179 1.81 2.87 -21.90
CA HIS A 179 1.45 4.23 -21.50
C HIS A 179 2.02 4.63 -20.13
N HIS A 180 3.29 5.04 -20.09
CA HIS A 180 3.98 5.38 -18.83
C HIS A 180 4.37 6.87 -18.67
N GLY A 181 4.12 7.69 -19.69
CA GLY A 181 4.31 9.15 -19.61
C GLY A 181 5.76 9.59 -19.42
N VAL A 182 6.71 8.79 -19.93
CA VAL A 182 8.14 9.05 -19.90
C VAL A 182 8.79 8.67 -21.22
N ASP A 183 9.80 9.45 -21.61
CA ASP A 183 10.61 9.17 -22.79
C ASP A 183 11.46 7.90 -22.56
N THR A 184 11.15 6.85 -23.33
CA THR A 184 11.83 5.55 -23.26
C THR A 184 13.14 5.50 -24.05
N SER A 185 13.42 6.50 -24.89
CA SER A 185 14.64 6.54 -25.72
C SER A 185 15.92 6.59 -24.86
N LYS A 186 15.83 7.14 -23.65
CA LYS A 186 16.93 7.24 -22.67
C LYS A 186 17.53 5.89 -22.24
N TYR A 187 16.80 4.78 -22.40
CA TYR A 187 17.30 3.44 -22.09
C TYR A 187 18.05 2.78 -23.25
N GLY A 188 18.25 3.48 -24.36
CA GLY A 188 18.94 2.95 -25.55
C GLY A 188 18.07 2.03 -26.40
N VAL A 189 16.74 2.08 -26.23
CA VAL A 189 15.80 1.39 -27.10
C VAL A 189 15.78 2.11 -28.44
N LYS A 190 16.23 1.44 -29.51
CA LYS A 190 15.90 1.85 -30.87
C LYS A 190 14.40 1.61 -31.01
N GLU A 191 13.63 2.67 -31.18
CA GLU A 191 12.18 2.55 -31.39
C GLU A 191 11.92 1.64 -32.61
N GLU A 192 11.49 0.40 -32.37
CA GLU A 192 10.69 -0.30 -33.36
C GLU A 192 9.30 0.33 -33.30
N VAL A 193 9.17 1.46 -34.00
CA VAL A 193 7.89 2.04 -34.35
C VAL A 193 7.15 0.98 -35.15
N LYS A 194 6.27 0.21 -34.49
CA LYS A 194 5.18 -0.46 -35.17
C LYS A 194 4.20 0.60 -35.63
N SER A 195 4.58 1.28 -36.71
CA SER A 195 3.64 1.86 -37.64
C SER A 195 2.98 0.69 -38.38
N GLU A 196 1.80 0.29 -37.92
CA GLU A 196 0.81 -0.38 -38.74
C GLU A 196 -0.41 0.56 -38.68
N ASP A 197 -0.48 1.53 -39.59
CA ASP A 197 -1.11 1.45 -40.92
C ASP A 197 -2.64 1.33 -40.87
N SER A 198 -3.27 2.42 -41.34
CA SER A 198 -4.59 2.52 -42.01
C SER A 198 -5.88 2.35 -41.19
#